data_AF-A0A820YJM2-F1
#
_entry.id   AF-A0A820YJM2-F1
#
_cell.length_a   1.000
_cell.length_b   1.000
_cell.length_c   1.000
_cell.angle_alpha   90.00
_cell.angle_beta   90.00
_cell.angle_gamma   90.00
#
_symmetry.space_group_name_H-M   'P 1'
#
loop_
_entity.id
_entity.type
_entity.pdbx_description
1 polymer ?
#
loop_
_entity_poly.entity_id
_entity_poly.type
_entity_poly.pdbx_seq_one_letter_code
_entity_poly.pdbx_strand_id
1 'polypeptide(L)'
;MKLTPPILHGFSLGGHMASLAFTSWPGPLSLLSCASWSTSSTAFCDGVLSSTIPWELLKKQFYENKAYQTFYEFLREGRKATDSKSAATAVVVDPIKDMMRLVMDEFTSLEFYARPVESNILNAMFIICKNDGYILRDGIPDMNDLWPGCLVRT
;
A
#
# COMPACT_ATOMS: atom_id res chain seq x y z
N MET A 1 -34.47 10.62 10.95
CA MET A 1 -33.69 11.30 9.90
C MET A 1 -32.90 10.22 9.16
N LYS A 2 -33.23 9.90 7.90
CA LYS A 2 -32.42 8.98 7.08
C LYS A 2 -31.24 9.81 6.56
N LEU A 3 -30.09 9.70 7.21
CA LEU A 3 -28.85 10.24 6.65
C LEU A 3 -28.51 9.40 5.41
N THR A 4 -28.40 10.06 4.26
CA THR A 4 -27.75 9.46 3.08
C THR A 4 -26.35 9.02 3.50
N PRO A 5 -25.87 7.82 3.10
CA PRO A 5 -24.53 7.38 3.49
C PRO A 5 -23.50 8.43 3.05
N PRO A 6 -22.64 8.92 3.95
CA PRO A 6 -21.58 9.82 3.55
C PRO A 6 -20.61 9.11 2.60
N ILE A 7 -19.95 9.89 1.73
CA ILE A 7 -18.92 9.39 0.83
C ILE A 7 -17.58 9.92 1.33
N LEU A 8 -16.64 9.02 1.61
CA LEU A 8 -15.24 9.39 1.78
C LEU A 8 -14.57 9.46 0.41
N HIS A 9 -13.77 10.49 0.16
CA HIS A 9 -13.02 10.59 -1.08
C HIS A 9 -11.66 11.22 -0.87
N GLY A 10 -10.77 10.97 -1.83
CA GLY A 10 -9.45 11.60 -1.83
C GLY A 10 -8.64 11.23 -3.06
N PHE A 11 -7.57 11.99 -3.30
CA PHE A 11 -6.65 11.77 -4.40
C PHE A 11 -5.27 11.37 -3.86
N SER A 12 -4.60 10.40 -4.48
CA SER A 12 -3.25 9.96 -4.10
C SER A 12 -3.19 9.55 -2.62
N LEU A 13 -2.31 10.14 -1.81
CA LEU A 13 -2.26 9.92 -0.37
C LEU A 13 -3.61 10.16 0.30
N GLY A 14 -4.37 11.18 -0.14
CA GLY A 14 -5.72 11.43 0.39
C GLY A 14 -6.70 10.30 0.06
N GLY A 15 -6.56 9.65 -1.09
CA GLY A 15 -7.35 8.48 -1.46
C GLY A 15 -7.02 7.28 -0.57
N HIS A 16 -5.74 7.10 -0.22
CA HIS A 16 -5.31 6.07 0.70
C HIS A 16 -5.83 6.32 2.12
N MET A 17 -5.76 7.56 2.61
CA MET A 17 -6.32 7.94 3.91
C MET A 17 -7.85 7.76 3.96
N ALA A 18 -8.55 8.06 2.86
CA ALA A 18 -9.98 7.78 2.74
C ALA A 18 -10.27 6.27 2.83
N SER A 19 -9.44 5.43 2.21
CA SER A 19 -9.51 3.97 2.33
C SER A 19 -9.31 3.48 3.77
N LEU A 20 -8.35 4.03 4.52
CA LEU A 20 -8.14 3.68 5.93
C LEU A 20 -9.30 4.12 6.84
N ALA A 21 -9.84 5.32 6.61
CA ALA A 21 -11.01 5.77 7.34
C ALA A 21 -12.25 4.90 7.03
N PHE A 22 -12.35 4.41 5.79
CA PHE A 22 -13.42 3.53 5.34
C PHE A 22 -13.42 2.17 6.07
N THR A 23 -12.24 1.65 6.43
CA THR A 23 -12.14 0.40 7.20
C THR A 23 -12.51 0.56 8.67
N SER A 24 -12.45 1.79 9.19
CA SER A 24 -12.59 2.08 10.62
C SER A 24 -14.03 2.43 11.03
N TRP A 25 -14.93 2.67 10.07
CA TRP A 25 -16.32 3.07 10.33
C TRP A 25 -17.30 1.90 10.22
N PRO A 26 -18.08 1.60 11.27
CA PRO A 26 -18.97 0.43 11.28
C PRO A 26 -20.33 0.64 10.58
N GLY A 27 -20.72 1.89 10.31
CA GLY A 27 -22.01 2.23 9.70
C GLY A 27 -21.99 2.23 8.17
N PRO A 28 -23.16 2.48 7.52
CA PRO A 28 -23.23 2.61 6.07
C PRO A 28 -22.32 3.74 5.56
N LEU A 29 -21.44 3.42 4.62
CA LEU A 29 -20.46 4.33 4.07
C LEU A 29 -20.15 3.97 2.62
N SER A 30 -19.77 4.95 1.80
CA SER A 30 -19.24 4.74 0.45
C SER A 30 -17.84 5.35 0.33
N LEU A 31 -17.03 4.84 -0.60
CA LEU A 31 -15.67 5.31 -0.83
C LEU A 31 -15.45 5.63 -2.31
N LEU A 32 -14.81 6.76 -2.57
CA LEU A 32 -14.26 7.15 -3.86
C LEU A 32 -12.77 7.49 -3.72
N SER A 33 -11.90 6.52 -3.99
CA SER A 33 -10.45 6.70 -3.94
C SER A 33 -9.89 6.92 -5.35
N CYS A 34 -9.20 8.04 -5.56
CA CYS A 34 -8.65 8.41 -6.88
C CYS A 34 -7.12 8.38 -6.86
N ALA A 35 -6.50 7.87 -7.93
CA ALA A 35 -5.05 7.79 -8.10
C ALA A 35 -4.32 7.24 -6.88
N SER A 36 -4.93 6.23 -6.24
CA SER A 36 -4.44 5.56 -5.03
C SER A 36 -4.66 4.06 -5.19
N TRP A 37 -3.83 3.26 -4.54
CA TRP A 37 -3.85 1.80 -4.70
C TRP A 37 -3.56 1.08 -3.37
N SER A 38 -3.36 -0.23 -3.45
CA SER A 38 -3.19 -1.12 -2.31
C SER A 38 -1.97 -0.80 -1.45
N THR A 39 -0.85 -0.38 -2.04
CA THR A 39 0.38 0.03 -1.36
C THR A 39 1.10 1.11 -2.18
N SER A 40 1.95 1.90 -1.54
CA SER A 40 2.80 2.90 -2.20
C SER A 40 4.21 2.40 -2.52
N SER A 41 4.56 1.16 -2.16
CA SER A 41 5.93 0.67 -2.25
C SER A 41 6.54 0.75 -3.64
N THR A 42 5.78 0.40 -4.68
CA THR A 42 6.22 0.52 -6.08
C THR A 42 6.42 1.97 -6.50
N ALA A 43 5.60 2.92 -6.03
CA ALA A 43 5.75 4.34 -6.33
C ALA A 43 7.12 4.88 -5.85
N PHE A 44 7.51 4.47 -4.65
CA PHE A 44 8.76 4.89 -4.00
C PHE A 44 10.00 4.10 -4.42
N CYS A 45 9.85 2.84 -4.84
CA CYS A 45 11.00 2.00 -5.22
C CYS A 45 11.28 2.03 -6.73
N ASP A 46 10.23 1.98 -7.54
CA ASP A 46 10.29 1.76 -8.99
C ASP A 46 9.64 2.89 -9.80
N GLY A 47 8.79 3.70 -9.17
CA GLY A 47 8.03 4.78 -9.80
C GLY A 47 8.70 6.14 -9.77
N VAL A 48 7.94 7.18 -10.11
CA VAL A 48 8.46 8.56 -10.22
C VAL A 48 9.04 9.08 -8.91
N LEU A 49 8.55 8.62 -7.76
CA LEU A 49 9.06 9.05 -6.46
C LEU A 49 10.42 8.44 -6.14
N SER A 50 10.77 7.30 -6.75
CA SER A 50 12.09 6.68 -6.59
C SER A 50 13.22 7.65 -6.98
N SER A 51 12.99 8.50 -7.98
CA SER A 51 13.98 9.50 -8.40
C SER A 51 14.21 10.62 -7.37
N THR A 52 13.32 10.76 -6.38
CA THR A 52 13.41 11.77 -5.31
C THR A 52 14.05 11.23 -4.04
N ILE A 53 14.23 9.91 -3.94
CA ILE A 53 14.85 9.28 -2.77
C ILE A 53 16.38 9.42 -2.86
N PRO A 54 17.05 9.92 -1.81
CA PRO A 54 18.50 10.04 -1.79
C PRO A 54 19.15 8.67 -1.53
N TRP A 55 19.12 7.77 -2.52
CA TRP A 55 19.55 6.38 -2.40
C TRP A 55 20.97 6.22 -1.88
N GLU A 56 21.91 7.07 -2.29
CA GLU A 56 23.29 7.03 -1.80
C GLU A 56 23.40 7.38 -0.32
N LEU A 57 22.61 8.35 0.16
CA LEU A 57 22.55 8.68 1.57
C LEU A 57 21.92 7.53 2.36
N LEU A 58 20.82 6.97 1.87
CA LEU A 58 20.14 5.85 2.52
C LEU A 58 21.06 4.62 2.60
N LYS A 59 21.79 4.33 1.52
CA LYS A 59 22.80 3.26 1.47
C LYS A 59 23.91 3.49 2.49
N LYS A 60 24.44 4.73 2.57
CA LYS A 60 25.43 5.09 3.58
C LYS A 60 24.89 4.87 5.00
N GLN A 61 23.69 5.38 5.29
CA GLN A 61 23.03 5.22 6.59
C GLN A 61 22.79 3.76 6.95
N PHE A 62 22.40 2.93 5.97
CA PHE A 62 22.19 1.51 6.17
C PHE A 62 23.45 0.78 6.63
N TYR A 63 24.59 1.03 5.99
CA TYR A 63 25.84 0.34 6.34
C TYR A 63 26.55 0.95 7.56
N GLU A 64 26.41 2.25 7.81
CA GLU A 64 27.08 2.93 8.93
C GLU A 64 26.29 2.85 10.25
N ASN A 65 24.97 2.68 10.20
CA ASN A 65 24.13 2.64 11.40
C ASN A 65 23.37 1.31 11.50
N LYS A 66 23.78 0.50 12.48
CA LYS A 66 23.19 -0.82 12.77
C LYS A 66 21.67 -0.78 12.99
N ALA A 67 21.10 0.34 13.43
CA ALA A 67 19.65 0.45 13.63
C ALA A 67 18.86 0.20 12.33
N TYR A 68 19.36 0.62 11.17
CA TYR A 68 18.72 0.37 9.88
C TYR A 68 18.77 -1.11 9.51
N GLN A 69 19.90 -1.79 9.74
CA GLN A 69 20.02 -3.24 9.50
C GLN A 69 19.10 -4.04 10.42
N THR A 70 19.07 -3.69 11.71
CA THR A 70 18.16 -4.33 12.67
C THR A 70 16.70 -4.14 12.27
N PHE A 71 16.32 -2.92 11.88
CA PHE A 71 14.95 -2.64 11.45
C PHE A 71 14.59 -3.37 10.14
N TYR A 72 15.51 -3.44 9.19
CA TYR A 72 15.34 -4.19 7.95
C TYR A 72 15.12 -5.68 8.21
N GLU A 73 15.94 -6.31 9.06
CA GLU A 73 15.75 -7.73 9.41
C GLU A 73 14.44 -7.95 10.16
N PHE A 74 14.04 -7.05 11.05
CA PHE A 74 12.73 -7.09 11.73
C PHE A 74 11.57 -7.11 10.72
N LEU A 75 11.57 -6.18 9.75
CA LEU A 75 10.53 -6.13 8.71
C LEU A 75 10.53 -7.38 7.84
N ARG A 76 11.72 -7.89 7.48
CA ARG A 76 11.88 -9.08 6.65
C ARG A 76 11.39 -10.35 7.36
N GLU A 77 11.64 -10.47 8.66
CA GLU A 77 11.12 -11.55 9.48
C GLU A 77 9.59 -11.48 9.61
N GLY A 78 9.04 -10.28 9.84
CA GLY A 78 7.60 -10.04 9.87
C GLY A 78 6.89 -10.53 8.60
N ARG A 79 7.44 -10.17 7.43
CA ARG A 79 6.90 -10.60 6.13
C ARG A 79 6.96 -12.12 5.90
N LYS A 80 8.03 -12.79 6.34
CA LYS A 80 8.12 -14.27 6.25
C LYS A 80 7.04 -14.97 7.08
N ALA A 81 6.62 -14.38 8.20
CA ALA A 81 5.57 -14.93 9.03
C ALA A 81 4.18 -14.83 8.38
N THR A 82 3.93 -13.81 7.55
CA THR A 82 2.66 -13.61 6.82
C THR A 82 2.57 -14.44 5.53
N ASP A 83 3.69 -14.64 4.82
CA ASP A 83 3.72 -15.20 3.46
C ASP A 83 3.75 -16.74 3.40
N SER A 84 2.98 -17.45 4.25
CA SER A 84 2.95 -18.93 4.28
C SER A 84 2.49 -19.60 2.97
N LYS A 85 2.13 -18.83 1.92
CA LYS A 85 1.65 -19.29 0.61
C LYS A 85 2.51 -18.88 -0.60
N SER A 86 3.61 -18.14 -0.44
CA SER A 86 4.54 -17.85 -1.55
C SER A 86 6.00 -18.01 -1.10
N ALA A 87 6.40 -19.26 -0.85
CA ALA A 87 7.75 -19.65 -0.46
C ALA A 87 8.79 -19.59 -1.61
N ALA A 88 8.72 -18.59 -2.48
CA ALA A 88 9.85 -18.26 -3.35
C ALA A 88 10.60 -17.11 -2.67
N THR A 89 11.68 -17.46 -1.96
CA THR A 89 12.63 -16.46 -1.44
C THR A 89 13.22 -15.76 -2.66
N ALA A 90 12.61 -14.65 -3.08
CA ALA A 90 13.17 -13.82 -4.14
C ALA A 90 14.58 -13.45 -3.70
N VAL A 91 15.56 -13.71 -4.57
CA VAL A 91 16.93 -13.29 -4.34
C VAL A 91 16.90 -11.77 -4.22
N VAL A 92 17.18 -11.25 -3.02
CA VAL A 92 17.22 -9.81 -2.78
C VAL A 92 18.44 -9.26 -3.52
N VAL A 93 18.20 -8.65 -4.67
CA VAL A 93 19.26 -8.09 -5.55
C VAL A 93 19.84 -6.80 -4.96
N ASP A 94 19.02 -6.01 -4.27
CA ASP A 94 19.41 -4.74 -3.65
C ASP A 94 18.75 -4.61 -2.26
N PRO A 95 19.50 -4.80 -1.15
CA PRO A 95 18.94 -4.73 0.21
C PRO A 95 18.44 -3.34 0.58
N ILE A 96 18.92 -2.27 -0.07
CA ILE A 96 18.50 -0.90 0.24
C ILE A 96 17.12 -0.65 -0.36
N LYS A 97 16.92 -1.06 -1.62
CA LYS A 97 15.60 -1.00 -2.25
C LYS A 97 14.61 -1.95 -1.59
N ASP A 98 15.05 -3.15 -1.20
CA ASP A 98 14.19 -4.10 -0.49
C ASP A 98 13.77 -3.55 0.89
N MET A 99 14.70 -2.96 1.64
CA MET A 99 14.35 -2.25 2.87
C MET A 99 13.33 -1.15 2.62
N MET A 100 13.52 -0.29 1.62
CA MET A 100 12.55 0.77 1.30
C MET A 100 11.18 0.18 0.93
N ARG A 101 11.15 -0.91 0.16
CA ARG A 101 9.91 -1.61 -0.20
C ARG A 101 9.19 -2.14 1.03
N LEU A 102 9.90 -2.83 1.92
CA LEU A 102 9.36 -3.35 3.18
C LEU A 102 8.83 -2.23 4.07
N VAL A 103 9.57 -1.12 4.20
CA VAL A 103 9.12 0.04 4.97
C VAL A 103 7.82 0.60 4.38
N MET A 104 7.75 0.80 3.06
CA MET A 104 6.55 1.35 2.44
C MET A 104 5.37 0.37 2.54
N ASP A 105 5.58 -0.93 2.34
CA ASP A 105 4.52 -1.93 2.49
C ASP A 105 4.00 -1.96 3.93
N GLU A 106 4.88 -2.00 4.94
CA GLU A 106 4.49 -2.02 6.36
C GLU A 106 3.55 -0.85 6.73
N PHE A 107 3.81 0.36 6.21
CA PHE A 107 3.06 1.56 6.59
C PHE A 107 1.96 1.97 5.61
N THR A 108 1.93 1.39 4.39
CA THR A 108 0.99 1.83 3.35
C THR A 108 0.25 0.71 2.66
N SER A 109 0.55 -0.57 2.97
CA SER A 109 -0.23 -1.67 2.43
C SER A 109 -1.56 -1.80 3.16
N LEU A 110 -2.66 -1.65 2.44
CA LEU A 110 -4.01 -1.91 2.94
C LEU A 110 -4.22 -3.37 3.39
N GLU A 111 -3.32 -4.28 3.01
CA GLU A 111 -3.32 -5.68 3.46
C GLU A 111 -3.13 -5.82 4.97
N PHE A 112 -2.37 -4.90 5.59
CA PHE A 112 -2.05 -4.93 7.01
C PHE A 112 -3.08 -4.20 7.88
N TYR A 113 -4.15 -3.67 7.29
CA TYR A 113 -5.24 -3.00 8.00
C TYR A 113 -6.51 -3.84 8.02
N ALA A 114 -7.42 -3.49 8.94
CA ALA A 114 -8.74 -4.12 9.00
C ALA A 114 -9.45 -4.01 7.64
N ARG A 115 -10.20 -5.06 7.27
CA ARG A 115 -11.07 -4.99 6.09
C ARG A 115 -12.30 -4.13 6.39
N PRO A 116 -12.86 -3.41 5.39
CA PRO A 116 -14.14 -2.73 5.56
C PRO A 116 -15.24 -3.72 5.93
N VAL A 117 -16.29 -3.22 6.60
CA VAL A 117 -17.51 -4.00 6.83
C VAL A 117 -18.03 -4.53 5.50
N GLU A 118 -18.40 -5.80 5.46
CA GLU A 118 -18.75 -6.52 4.23
C GLU A 118 -19.85 -5.81 3.42
N SER A 119 -20.85 -5.25 4.09
CA SER A 119 -21.95 -4.49 3.46
C SER A 119 -21.49 -3.20 2.78
N ASN A 120 -20.30 -2.67 3.13
CA ASN A 120 -19.75 -1.45 2.54
C ASN A 120 -18.84 -1.74 1.34
N ILE A 121 -18.27 -2.94 1.20
CA ILE A 121 -17.24 -3.24 0.18
C ILE A 121 -17.72 -2.93 -1.26
N LEU A 122 -18.97 -3.26 -1.58
CA LEU A 122 -19.58 -2.98 -2.89
C LEU A 122 -19.72 -1.49 -3.21
N ASN A 123 -19.64 -0.63 -2.18
CA ASN A 123 -19.70 0.83 -2.30
C ASN A 123 -18.31 1.48 -2.39
N ALA A 124 -17.24 0.69 -2.42
CA ALA A 124 -15.88 1.20 -2.60
C ALA A 124 -15.53 1.26 -4.09
N MET A 125 -15.20 2.46 -4.57
CA MET A 125 -14.77 2.71 -5.95
C MET A 125 -13.35 3.29 -5.98
N PHE A 126 -12.49 2.65 -6.74
CA PHE A 126 -11.12 3.07 -7.03
C PHE A 126 -11.04 3.56 -8.48
N ILE A 127 -10.70 4.83 -8.67
CA ILE A 127 -10.39 5.41 -9.97
C ILE A 127 -8.88 5.50 -10.10
N ILE A 128 -8.31 4.79 -11.06
CA ILE A 128 -6.86 4.73 -11.28
C ILE A 128 -6.48 5.23 -12.67
N CYS A 129 -5.31 5.84 -12.76
CA CYS A 129 -4.75 6.19 -14.06
C CYS A 129 -4.11 4.94 -14.69
N LYS A 130 -4.33 4.71 -16.00
CA LYS A 130 -3.65 3.63 -16.71
C LYS A 130 -2.18 3.90 -16.98
N ASN A 131 -1.86 5.17 -17.25
CA ASN A 131 -0.57 5.62 -17.76
C ASN A 131 0.01 6.72 -16.86
N ASP A 132 0.12 6.46 -15.56
CA ASP A 132 0.92 7.32 -14.67
C ASP A 132 2.14 6.55 -14.14
N GLY A 133 3.17 7.28 -13.73
CA GLY A 133 4.35 6.68 -13.09
C GLY A 133 4.21 6.61 -11.57
N TYR A 134 3.01 6.85 -11.04
CA TYR A 134 2.75 6.97 -9.61
C TYR A 134 2.11 5.69 -9.04
N ILE A 135 1.17 5.08 -9.78
CA ILE A 135 0.46 3.85 -9.43
C ILE A 135 0.95 2.72 -10.31
N LEU A 136 2.18 2.27 -10.03
CA LEU A 136 2.74 1.06 -10.62
C LEU A 136 2.16 -0.16 -9.91
N ARG A 137 1.54 -1.09 -10.66
CA ARG A 137 0.77 -2.21 -10.09
C ARG A 137 1.45 -3.58 -10.18
N ASP A 138 2.62 -3.65 -10.80
CA ASP A 138 3.36 -4.90 -10.92
C ASP A 138 3.95 -5.32 -9.57
N GLY A 139 3.69 -6.57 -9.17
CA GLY A 139 4.24 -7.14 -7.94
C GLY A 139 3.64 -6.60 -6.64
N ILE A 140 2.43 -6.03 -6.69
CA ILE A 140 1.64 -5.62 -5.51
C ILE A 140 0.21 -6.16 -5.60
N PRO A 141 -0.51 -6.35 -4.47
CA PRO A 141 -1.87 -6.88 -4.48
C PRO A 141 -2.85 -6.04 -5.30
N ASP A 142 -3.78 -6.67 -6.01
CA ASP A 142 -4.92 -5.95 -6.59
C ASP A 142 -5.91 -5.56 -5.48
N MET A 143 -6.62 -4.45 -5.67
CA MET A 143 -7.65 -4.05 -4.71
C MET A 143 -8.77 -5.10 -4.58
N ASN A 144 -9.06 -5.88 -5.61
CA ASN A 144 -10.03 -6.98 -5.52
C ASN A 144 -9.52 -8.19 -4.73
N ASP A 145 -8.21 -8.39 -4.62
CA ASP A 145 -7.65 -9.44 -3.76
C ASP A 145 -7.80 -9.05 -2.29
N LEU A 146 -7.62 -7.76 -1.99
CA LEU A 146 -7.78 -7.21 -0.65
C LEU A 146 -9.25 -7.07 -0.26
N TRP A 147 -10.05 -6.42 -1.11
CA TRP A 147 -11.47 -6.11 -0.89
C TRP A 147 -12.32 -6.69 -2.04
N PRO A 148 -12.68 -7.99 -1.96
CA PRO A 148 -13.41 -8.67 -3.03
C PRO A 148 -14.76 -8.00 -3.34
N GLY A 149 -14.94 -7.60 -4.60
CA GLY A 149 -16.16 -6.94 -5.06
C GLY A 149 -16.12 -5.41 -5.04
N CYS A 150 -15.01 -4.80 -4.62
CA CYS A 150 -14.83 -3.36 -4.83
C CYS A 150 -14.77 -3.02 -6.34
N LEU A 151 -15.18 -1.81 -6.68
CA LEU A 151 -15.22 -1.34 -8.06
C LEU A 151 -13.89 -0.68 -8.42
N VAL A 152 -13.23 -1.16 -9.47
CA VAL A 152 -12.05 -0.48 -10.06
C VAL A 152 -12.44 0.10 -11.42
N ARG A 153 -12.05 1.34 -11.66
CA ARG A 153 -12.25 2.07 -12.93
C ARG A 153 -10.94 2.74 -13.35
N THR A 154 -10.72 2.80 -14.65
CA THR A 154 -9.44 3.18 -15.27
C THR A 154 -9.66 4.10 -16.46
#